data_AF-A0A438FXF5-F1
#
_entry.id   AF-A0A438FXF5-F1
#
_cell.length_a   1.000
_cell.length_b   1.000
_cell.length_c   1.000
_cell.angle_alpha   90.00
_cell.angle_beta   90.00
_cell.angle_gamma   90.00
#
_symmetry.space_group_name_H-M   'P 1'
#
loop_
_entity.id
_entity.type
_entity.pdbx_description
1 polymer ?
#
loop_
_entity_poly.entity_id
_entity_poly.type
_entity_poly.pdbx_seq_one_letter_code
_entity_poly.pdbx_strand_id
1 'polypeptide(L)'
;MDWKNELSSFLHIMVAFLQDDDEADTVGCCTLKVENVIPEPPNSLQFDFLGKDSIRYEKTVEVELPVYKAIEQFRVGKSGSDDLFDKLDTSKLNAHLKELMPGLTAKVFRTYNASITLDEMLNKDTKEGDVAQKVVVYQHANKEVAIICNHQRTISKSHTAQMTRLTEKIDEMKGVLNGLKTDLARAKKGKPPLKDADGKRRNLTPEALERKIAQTNAKIEKMERDKDTKEDLKTVALGTSKINYLDPRISVAWCKRQEVPIEKVFNKSLLAKFAWAMDVPPDFRF
;
A
#
# COMPACT_ATOMS: atom_id res chain seq x y z
N MET A 1 -8.57 27.99 -8.77
CA MET A 1 -8.49 26.98 -9.82
C MET A 1 -7.46 25.97 -9.35
N ASP A 2 -7.94 24.85 -8.84
CA ASP A 2 -7.14 23.87 -8.11
C ASP A 2 -6.65 22.80 -9.11
N TRP A 3 -5.54 23.11 -9.79
CA TRP A 3 -4.91 22.25 -10.81
C TRP A 3 -4.57 20.83 -10.30
N LYS A 4 -4.61 20.61 -8.97
CA LYS A 4 -4.34 19.32 -8.32
C LYS A 4 -5.48 18.30 -8.45
N ASN A 5 -6.73 18.74 -8.62
CA ASN A 5 -7.89 17.83 -8.63
C ASN A 5 -8.40 17.48 -10.03
N GLU A 6 -8.23 18.36 -11.02
CA GLU A 6 -8.96 18.26 -12.30
C GLU A 6 -8.18 17.47 -13.39
N LEU A 7 -6.86 17.64 -13.48
CA LEU A 7 -5.99 16.84 -14.38
C LEU A 7 -5.56 15.49 -13.81
N SER A 8 -6.04 15.15 -12.62
CA SER A 8 -5.50 14.10 -11.76
C SER A 8 -5.74 12.70 -12.35
N SER A 9 -6.96 12.30 -12.65
CA SER A 9 -7.24 10.87 -12.81
C SER A 9 -6.61 10.25 -14.06
N PHE A 10 -6.63 10.94 -15.21
CA PHE A 10 -6.04 10.44 -16.45
C PHE A 10 -4.51 10.56 -16.46
N LEU A 11 -3.95 11.66 -15.94
CA LEU A 11 -2.50 11.81 -15.83
C LEU A 11 -1.92 10.81 -14.81
N HIS A 12 -2.62 10.51 -13.71
CA HIS A 12 -2.20 9.46 -12.78
C HIS A 12 -2.17 8.07 -13.44
N ILE A 13 -3.14 7.75 -14.31
CA ILE A 13 -3.10 6.52 -15.12
C ILE A 13 -1.93 6.57 -16.09
N MET A 14 -1.86 7.60 -16.95
CA MET A 14 -0.79 7.72 -17.93
C MET A 14 0.58 7.61 -17.25
N VAL A 15 0.82 8.41 -16.21
CA VAL A 15 2.06 8.41 -15.43
C VAL A 15 2.34 7.05 -14.79
N ALA A 16 1.37 6.41 -14.13
CA ALA A 16 1.58 5.10 -13.52
C ALA A 16 2.01 4.04 -14.56
N PHE A 17 1.56 4.19 -15.81
CA PHE A 17 1.80 3.24 -16.90
C PHE A 17 2.78 3.72 -17.97
N LEU A 18 3.46 4.84 -17.78
CA LEU A 18 4.62 5.22 -18.57
C LEU A 18 5.76 4.25 -18.23
N GLN A 19 5.94 3.24 -19.07
CA GLN A 19 6.91 2.17 -18.91
C GLN A 19 7.72 2.01 -20.21
N ASP A 20 8.94 1.53 -20.06
CA ASP A 20 9.78 1.07 -21.17
C ASP A 20 9.39 -0.39 -21.50
N ASP A 21 9.32 -0.72 -22.79
CA ASP A 21 8.90 -2.01 -23.36
C ASP A 21 9.98 -3.09 -23.14
N ASP A 22 10.03 -3.72 -21.97
CA ASP A 22 11.03 -4.77 -21.68
C ASP A 22 10.47 -6.22 -21.69
N GLU A 23 9.15 -6.44 -21.84
CA GLU A 23 8.55 -7.79 -21.81
C GLU A 23 7.50 -8.02 -22.91
N ALA A 24 7.51 -9.22 -23.50
CA ALA A 24 6.55 -9.65 -24.52
C ALA A 24 5.10 -9.63 -23.99
N ASP A 25 4.17 -9.11 -24.79
CA ASP A 25 2.73 -8.99 -24.52
C ASP A 25 2.32 -8.08 -23.34
N THR A 26 3.21 -7.20 -22.87
CA THR A 26 2.87 -6.14 -21.90
C THR A 26 2.65 -4.81 -22.61
N VAL A 27 1.63 -4.04 -22.20
CA VAL A 27 1.34 -2.71 -22.77
C VAL A 27 1.57 -1.62 -21.73
N GLY A 28 2.22 -0.54 -22.18
CA GLY A 28 2.40 0.71 -21.46
C GLY A 28 1.52 1.81 -22.05
N CYS A 29 1.60 3.01 -21.47
CA CYS A 29 0.73 4.13 -21.86
C CYS A 29 0.81 4.49 -23.35
N CYS A 30 2.00 4.45 -23.95
CA CYS A 30 2.18 4.77 -25.38
C CYS A 30 1.88 3.58 -26.31
N THR A 31 1.78 2.36 -25.78
CA THR A 31 1.56 1.12 -26.54
C THR A 31 0.19 0.50 -26.30
N LEU A 32 -0.72 1.25 -25.66
CA LEU A 32 -2.12 0.85 -25.49
C LEU A 32 -2.78 0.56 -26.85
N LYS A 33 -3.52 -0.54 -26.91
CA LYS A 33 -4.36 -0.92 -28.04
C LYS A 33 -5.78 -0.39 -27.87
N VAL A 34 -6.53 -0.31 -28.97
CA VAL A 34 -7.93 0.15 -28.97
C VAL A 34 -8.82 -0.73 -28.08
N GLU A 35 -8.54 -2.03 -27.99
CA GLU A 35 -9.26 -2.96 -27.12
C GLU A 35 -8.99 -2.76 -25.63
N ASN A 36 -7.86 -2.16 -25.26
CA ASN A 36 -7.49 -1.94 -23.87
C ASN A 36 -8.25 -0.79 -23.21
N VAL A 37 -8.90 0.08 -24.00
CA VAL A 37 -9.62 1.26 -23.51
C VAL A 37 -11.01 1.34 -24.13
N ILE A 38 -12.03 1.18 -23.29
CA ILE A 38 -13.45 1.21 -23.69
C ILE A 38 -14.08 2.50 -23.13
N PRO A 39 -14.52 3.43 -23.98
CA PRO A 39 -15.29 4.61 -23.57
C PRO A 39 -16.69 4.21 -23.09
N GLU A 40 -17.04 4.69 -21.90
CA GLU A 40 -18.36 4.54 -21.28
C GLU A 40 -19.00 5.93 -21.09
N PRO A 41 -20.17 6.23 -21.68
CA PRO A 41 -20.83 7.50 -21.49
C PRO A 41 -21.22 7.75 -20.02
N PRO A 42 -21.22 9.00 -19.54
CA PRO A 42 -21.02 10.23 -20.31
C PRO A 42 -19.55 10.67 -20.47
N ASN A 43 -18.62 10.21 -19.63
CA ASN A 43 -17.23 10.65 -19.61
C ASN A 43 -16.28 9.66 -18.88
N SER A 44 -16.58 8.37 -18.89
CA SER A 44 -15.78 7.33 -18.25
C SER A 44 -14.95 6.55 -19.27
N LEU A 45 -13.77 6.09 -18.86
CA LEU A 45 -12.92 5.19 -19.63
C LEU A 45 -12.64 3.94 -18.79
N GLN A 46 -13.01 2.78 -19.32
CA GLN A 46 -12.65 1.49 -18.76
C GLN A 46 -11.32 1.03 -19.36
N PHE A 47 -10.33 0.78 -18.51
CA PHE A 47 -9.04 0.22 -18.86
C PHE A 47 -9.00 -1.26 -18.47
N ASP A 48 -8.54 -2.12 -19.40
CA ASP A 48 -8.26 -3.53 -19.13
C ASP A 48 -7.09 -4.02 -19.98
N PHE A 49 -5.94 -4.24 -19.34
CA PHE A 49 -4.73 -4.72 -20.02
C PHE A 49 -3.72 -5.38 -19.07
N LEU A 50 -2.73 -6.06 -19.63
CA LEU A 50 -1.58 -6.59 -18.88
C LEU A 50 -0.42 -5.60 -18.97
N GLY A 51 0.00 -5.05 -17.84
CA GLY A 51 1.23 -4.27 -17.73
C GLY A 51 2.45 -5.15 -17.45
N LYS A 52 3.56 -4.53 -17.04
CA LYS A 52 4.80 -5.21 -16.63
C LYS A 52 4.55 -6.37 -15.66
N ASP A 53 5.39 -7.41 -15.77
CA ASP A 53 5.30 -8.66 -14.99
C ASP A 53 3.94 -9.38 -15.22
N SER A 54 3.29 -9.10 -16.36
CA SER A 54 1.93 -9.54 -16.73
C SER A 54 0.86 -9.25 -15.67
N ILE A 55 1.00 -8.14 -14.95
CA ILE A 55 0.02 -7.72 -13.94
C ILE A 55 -1.17 -7.06 -14.64
N ARG A 56 -2.36 -7.63 -14.47
CA ARG A 56 -3.60 -7.06 -15.01
C ARG A 56 -3.92 -5.74 -14.33
N TYR A 57 -4.21 -4.74 -15.14
CA TYR A 57 -4.77 -3.46 -14.73
C TYR A 57 -6.20 -3.36 -15.24
N GLU A 58 -7.14 -3.34 -14.31
CA GLU A 58 -8.57 -3.21 -14.59
C GLU A 58 -9.12 -2.05 -13.77
N LYS A 59 -9.53 -0.96 -14.44
CA LYS A 59 -10.06 0.24 -13.77
C LYS A 59 -10.96 1.05 -14.68
N THR A 60 -12.12 1.46 -14.17
CA THR A 60 -12.94 2.50 -14.79
C THR A 60 -12.61 3.84 -14.14
N VAL A 61 -12.36 4.85 -14.96
CA VAL A 61 -12.01 6.19 -14.49
C VAL A 61 -12.82 7.23 -15.23
N GLU A 62 -13.47 8.09 -14.46
CA GLU A 62 -14.09 9.30 -14.98
C GLU A 62 -12.99 10.30 -15.39
N VAL A 63 -13.10 10.83 -16.60
CA VAL A 63 -12.14 11.78 -17.17
C VAL A 63 -12.84 13.06 -17.61
N GLU A 64 -12.05 14.10 -17.86
CA GLU A 64 -12.58 15.32 -18.44
C GLU A 64 -13.14 15.05 -19.86
N LEU A 65 -14.24 15.72 -20.20
CA LEU A 65 -14.89 15.58 -21.51
C LEU A 65 -13.94 15.75 -22.71
N PRO A 66 -12.95 16.67 -22.72
CA PRO A 66 -11.98 16.74 -23.81
C PRO A 66 -11.15 15.46 -23.96
N VAL A 67 -10.74 14.82 -22.86
CA VAL A 67 -9.99 13.56 -22.87
C VAL A 67 -10.87 12.43 -23.40
N TYR A 68 -12.10 12.31 -22.90
CA TYR A 68 -13.06 11.30 -23.36
C TYR A 68 -13.27 11.41 -24.88
N LYS A 69 -13.55 12.61 -25.38
CA LYS A 69 -13.74 12.88 -26.81
C LYS A 69 -12.49 12.60 -27.64
N ALA A 70 -11.30 12.92 -27.14
CA ALA A 70 -10.05 12.62 -27.82
C ALA A 70 -9.83 11.11 -27.96
N ILE A 71 -10.12 10.34 -26.90
CA ILE A 71 -10.03 8.88 -26.94
C ILE A 71 -11.04 8.28 -27.93
N GLU A 72 -12.28 8.78 -27.97
CA GLU A 72 -13.23 8.36 -29.00
C GLU A 72 -12.70 8.63 -30.42
N GLN A 73 -12.12 9.81 -30.65
CA GLN A 73 -11.53 10.17 -31.95
C GLN A 73 -10.35 9.26 -32.32
N PHE A 74 -9.48 8.93 -31.38
CA PHE A 74 -8.32 8.07 -31.62
C PHE A 74 -8.68 6.62 -32.00
N ARG A 75 -9.92 6.19 -31.74
CA ARG A 75 -10.44 4.85 -32.08
C ARG A 75 -11.09 4.79 -33.46
N VAL A 76 -11.43 5.93 -34.09
CA VAL A 76 -12.15 5.97 -35.36
C VAL A 76 -11.33 5.31 -36.47
N GLY A 77 -11.94 4.33 -37.16
CA GLY A 77 -11.31 3.64 -38.29
C GLY A 77 -10.26 2.60 -37.90
N LYS A 78 -10.14 2.26 -36.61
CA LYS A 78 -9.19 1.27 -36.08
C LYS A 78 -9.89 0.01 -35.59
N SER A 79 -9.19 -1.12 -35.70
CA SER A 79 -9.56 -2.40 -35.10
C SER A 79 -9.07 -2.51 -33.65
N GLY A 80 -9.52 -3.54 -32.92
CA GLY A 80 -9.16 -3.72 -31.50
C GLY A 80 -7.66 -3.86 -31.23
N SER A 81 -6.93 -4.54 -32.13
CA SER A 81 -5.49 -4.79 -32.02
C SER A 81 -4.60 -3.63 -32.44
N ASP A 82 -5.18 -2.57 -33.03
CA ASP A 82 -4.43 -1.41 -33.49
C ASP A 82 -4.02 -0.51 -32.31
N ASP A 83 -2.91 0.22 -32.49
CA ASP A 83 -2.44 1.18 -31.50
C ASP A 83 -3.46 2.31 -31.31
N LEU A 84 -3.84 2.55 -30.06
CA LEU A 84 -4.68 3.68 -29.69
C LEU A 84 -3.99 5.00 -30.05
N PHE A 85 -2.68 5.09 -29.80
CA PHE A 85 -1.86 6.26 -30.12
C PHE A 85 -0.84 5.98 -31.24
N ASP A 86 -1.33 5.67 -32.44
CA ASP A 86 -0.54 5.34 -33.65
C ASP A 86 0.51 6.38 -34.07
N LYS A 87 0.40 7.62 -33.60
CA LYS A 87 1.34 8.72 -33.91
C LYS A 87 2.30 9.07 -32.77
N LEU A 88 2.09 8.49 -31.59
CA LEU A 88 2.87 8.75 -30.38
C LEU A 88 3.75 7.54 -30.04
N ASP A 89 4.95 7.80 -29.55
CA ASP A 89 5.82 6.79 -28.97
C ASP A 89 6.56 7.39 -27.77
N THR A 90 7.20 6.54 -26.97
CA THR A 90 7.92 6.93 -25.75
C THR A 90 9.06 7.90 -26.05
N SER A 91 9.68 7.83 -27.24
CA SER A 91 10.77 8.72 -27.65
C SER A 91 10.26 10.13 -27.91
N LYS A 92 9.18 10.26 -28.69
CA LYS A 92 8.53 11.56 -28.97
C LYS A 92 8.00 12.20 -27.69
N LEU A 93 7.36 11.40 -26.82
CA LEU A 93 6.88 11.90 -25.54
C LEU A 93 8.02 12.44 -24.69
N ASN A 94 9.09 11.66 -24.48
CA ASN A 94 10.23 12.11 -23.67
C ASN A 94 10.99 13.27 -24.31
N ALA A 95 11.04 13.38 -25.64
CA ALA A 95 11.62 14.54 -26.32
C ALA A 95 10.83 15.81 -25.95
N HIS A 96 9.49 15.76 -26.05
CA HIS A 96 8.65 16.88 -25.66
C HIS A 96 8.78 17.21 -24.17
N LEU A 97 8.80 16.21 -23.28
CA LEU A 97 8.98 16.44 -21.85
C LEU A 97 10.31 17.13 -21.52
N LYS A 98 11.40 16.79 -22.21
CA LYS A 98 12.70 17.44 -22.04
C LYS A 98 12.71 18.91 -22.46
N GLU A 99 11.92 19.27 -23.47
CA GLU A 99 11.75 20.68 -23.88
C GLU A 99 11.02 21.49 -22.80
N LEU A 100 10.06 20.87 -22.10
CA LEU A 100 9.33 21.52 -21.00
C LEU A 100 10.22 21.70 -19.76
N MET A 101 11.06 20.72 -19.45
CA MET A 101 11.99 20.79 -18.33
C MET A 101 13.21 19.87 -18.57
N PRO A 102 14.45 20.40 -18.49
CA PRO A 102 15.65 19.58 -18.63
C PRO A 102 15.68 18.40 -17.65
N GLY A 103 15.85 17.19 -18.17
CA GLY A 103 15.89 15.95 -17.38
C GLY A 103 14.51 15.36 -17.04
N LEU A 104 13.41 16.03 -17.41
CA LEU A 104 12.07 15.48 -17.23
C LEU A 104 11.84 14.31 -18.20
N THR A 105 11.38 13.20 -17.63
CA THR A 105 10.97 12.02 -18.39
C THR A 105 9.66 11.50 -17.82
N ALA A 106 9.02 10.62 -18.56
CA ALA A 106 7.81 9.93 -18.18
C ALA A 106 7.92 9.24 -16.80
N LYS A 107 9.09 8.66 -16.50
CA LYS A 107 9.40 8.01 -15.21
C LYS A 107 9.44 8.98 -14.03
N VAL A 108 9.86 10.23 -14.24
CA VAL A 108 9.95 11.24 -13.17
C VAL A 108 8.59 11.51 -12.55
N PHE A 109 7.53 11.51 -13.35
CA PHE A 109 6.18 11.70 -12.84
C PHE A 109 5.75 10.59 -11.87
N ARG A 110 6.16 9.33 -12.08
CA ARG A 110 5.85 8.23 -11.14
C ARG A 110 6.46 8.48 -9.78
N THR A 111 7.74 8.86 -9.76
CA THR A 111 8.46 9.21 -8.53
C THR A 111 7.86 10.43 -7.86
N TYR A 112 7.50 11.47 -8.63
CA TYR A 112 6.84 12.67 -8.12
C TYR A 112 5.50 12.34 -7.48
N ASN A 113 4.58 11.69 -8.20
CA ASN A 113 3.25 11.35 -7.69
C ASN A 113 3.31 10.43 -6.46
N ALA A 114 4.21 9.44 -6.46
CA ALA A 114 4.41 8.58 -5.30
C ALA A 114 4.91 9.36 -4.08
N SER A 115 5.91 10.23 -4.28
CA SER A 115 6.55 11.00 -3.22
C SER A 115 5.62 12.07 -2.65
N ILE A 116 4.96 12.87 -3.50
CA ILE A 116 4.02 13.90 -3.04
C ILE A 116 2.82 13.30 -2.32
N THR A 117 2.29 12.17 -2.80
CA THR A 117 1.19 11.48 -2.12
C THR A 117 1.61 11.01 -0.74
N LEU A 118 2.78 10.39 -0.60
CA LEU A 118 3.28 9.97 0.70
C LEU A 118 3.41 11.16 1.65
N ASP A 119 4.01 12.26 1.19
CA ASP A 119 4.24 13.45 2.02
C ASP A 119 2.92 14.10 2.44
N GLU A 120 1.97 14.28 1.52
CA GLU A 120 0.65 14.84 1.81
C GLU A 120 -0.16 13.96 2.77
N MET A 121 -0.20 12.65 2.55
CA MET A 121 -0.89 11.71 3.43
C MET A 121 -0.29 11.67 4.83
N LEU A 122 1.05 11.56 4.94
CA LEU A 122 1.71 11.58 6.24
C LEU A 122 1.47 12.90 6.97
N ASN A 123 1.46 14.03 6.26
CA ASN A 123 1.19 15.33 6.86
C ASN A 123 -0.27 15.48 7.32
N LYS A 124 -1.23 14.92 6.58
CA LYS A 124 -2.67 15.04 6.87
C LYS A 124 -3.15 14.06 7.94
N ASP A 125 -2.69 12.81 7.86
CA ASP A 125 -3.30 11.69 8.60
C ASP A 125 -2.54 11.36 9.89
N THR A 126 -1.31 11.85 10.06
CA THR A 126 -0.56 11.62 11.30
C THR A 126 -1.16 12.44 12.43
N LYS A 127 -1.52 11.75 13.52
CA LYS A 127 -2.03 12.34 14.75
C LYS A 127 -1.11 11.99 15.93
N GLU A 128 -1.32 12.68 17.04
CA GLU A 128 -0.72 12.28 18.32
C GLU A 128 -1.09 10.84 18.66
N GLY A 129 -0.14 10.12 19.25
CA GLY A 129 -0.28 8.70 19.52
C GLY A 129 1.06 8.03 19.80
N ASP A 130 0.99 6.77 20.22
CA ASP A 130 2.19 5.97 20.43
C ASP A 130 2.89 5.62 19.11
N VAL A 131 4.13 5.14 19.21
CA VAL A 131 4.94 4.75 18.06
C VAL A 131 4.25 3.69 17.20
N ALA A 132 3.48 2.77 17.80
CA ALA A 132 2.80 1.71 17.04
C ALA A 132 1.66 2.29 16.20
N GLN A 133 0.88 3.20 16.74
CA GLN A 133 -0.19 3.91 16.02
C GLN A 133 0.38 4.74 14.86
N LYS A 134 1.47 5.48 15.08
CA LYS A 134 2.15 6.26 14.03
C LYS A 134 2.70 5.38 12.90
N VAL A 135 3.25 4.21 13.23
CA VAL A 135 3.73 3.24 12.22
C VAL A 135 2.59 2.71 11.36
N VAL A 136 1.39 2.50 11.92
CA VAL A 136 0.20 2.09 11.14
C VAL A 136 -0.18 3.16 10.12
N VAL A 137 -0.16 4.44 10.51
CA VAL A 137 -0.40 5.56 9.56
C VAL A 137 0.61 5.53 8.41
N TYR A 138 1.89 5.32 8.70
CA TYR A 138 2.91 5.21 7.66
C TYR A 138 2.66 4.02 6.73
N GLN A 139 2.30 2.86 7.28
CA GLN A 139 2.01 1.67 6.48
C GLN A 139 0.80 1.88 5.57
N HIS A 140 -0.23 2.56 6.07
CA HIS A 140 -1.40 2.96 5.29
C HIS A 140 -1.02 3.90 4.15
N ALA A 141 -0.28 4.98 4.42
CA ALA A 141 0.18 5.90 3.39
C ALA A 141 1.03 5.21 2.30
N ASN A 142 1.94 4.32 2.70
CA ASN A 142 2.73 3.55 1.74
C ASN A 142 1.88 2.54 0.93
N LYS A 143 0.79 2.02 1.50
CA LYS A 143 -0.17 1.16 0.79
C LYS A 143 -0.88 1.92 -0.32
N GLU A 144 -1.38 3.12 -0.03
CA GLU A 144 -2.04 3.97 -1.03
C GLU A 144 -1.08 4.34 -2.16
N VAL A 145 0.18 4.69 -1.84
CA VAL A 145 1.21 4.91 -2.87
C VAL A 145 1.42 3.67 -3.74
N ALA A 146 1.50 2.49 -3.13
CA ALA A 146 1.68 1.24 -3.87
C ALA A 146 0.48 0.94 -4.78
N ILE A 147 -0.74 1.27 -4.36
CA ILE A 147 -1.96 1.17 -5.19
C ILE A 147 -1.89 2.14 -6.38
N ILE A 148 -1.51 3.40 -6.15
CA ILE A 148 -1.38 4.42 -7.21
C ILE A 148 -0.32 4.01 -8.25
N CYS A 149 0.78 3.42 -7.80
CA CYS A 149 1.83 2.91 -8.69
C CYS A 149 1.50 1.56 -9.34
N ASN A 150 0.32 1.01 -9.09
CA ASN A 150 -0.09 -0.34 -9.50
C ASN A 150 0.92 -1.44 -9.13
N HIS A 151 1.56 -1.32 -7.96
CA HIS A 151 2.46 -2.35 -7.42
C HIS A 151 1.66 -3.51 -6.84
N GLN A 152 0.89 -4.18 -7.67
CA GLN A 152 0.16 -5.37 -7.29
C GLN A 152 1.12 -6.57 -7.26
N ARG A 153 0.72 -7.61 -6.54
CA ARG A 153 1.37 -8.91 -6.60
C ARG A 153 0.32 -9.99 -6.51
N THR A 154 0.63 -11.15 -7.09
CA THR A 154 -0.14 -12.36 -6.85
C THR A 154 -0.06 -12.74 -5.37
N ILE A 155 -1.16 -13.30 -4.86
CA ILE A 155 -1.20 -13.80 -3.48
C ILE A 155 -0.16 -14.92 -3.36
N SER A 156 0.72 -14.81 -2.36
CA SER A 156 1.73 -15.85 -2.11
C SER A 156 1.08 -17.22 -1.95
N LYS A 157 1.65 -18.26 -2.56
CA LYS A 157 1.20 -19.66 -2.39
C LYS A 157 1.16 -20.08 -0.91
N SER A 158 1.98 -19.47 -0.06
CA SER A 158 2.04 -19.74 1.38
C SER A 158 1.02 -18.94 2.21
N HIS A 159 0.33 -17.97 1.61
CA HIS A 159 -0.52 -17.01 2.33
C HIS A 159 -1.62 -17.72 3.13
N THR A 160 -2.39 -18.58 2.48
CA THR A 160 -3.48 -19.34 3.12
C THR A 160 -2.97 -20.12 4.34
N ALA A 161 -1.86 -20.85 4.18
CA ALA A 161 -1.27 -21.62 5.29
C ALA A 161 -0.80 -20.71 6.44
N GLN A 162 -0.26 -19.53 6.13
CA GLN A 162 0.14 -18.55 7.15
C GLN A 162 -1.08 -17.96 7.88
N MET A 163 -2.17 -17.69 7.18
CA MET A 163 -3.41 -17.17 7.76
C MET A 163 -4.08 -18.22 8.66
N THR A 164 -4.13 -19.48 8.23
CA THR A 164 -4.63 -20.60 9.06
C THR A 164 -3.85 -20.70 10.37
N ARG A 165 -2.50 -20.71 10.31
CA ARG A 165 -1.65 -20.79 11.51
C ARG A 165 -1.85 -19.61 12.47
N LEU A 166 -2.07 -18.40 11.93
CA LEU A 166 -2.36 -17.22 12.76
C LEU A 166 -3.73 -17.36 13.45
N THR A 167 -4.75 -17.80 12.73
CA THR A 167 -6.10 -18.03 13.28
C THR A 167 -6.08 -19.11 14.36
N GLU A 168 -5.45 -20.27 14.11
CA GLU A 168 -5.32 -21.34 15.10
C GLU A 168 -4.66 -20.86 16.39
N LYS A 169 -3.60 -20.06 16.27
CA LYS A 169 -2.90 -19.49 17.42
C LYS A 169 -3.75 -18.47 18.19
N ILE A 170 -4.55 -17.66 17.48
CA ILE A 170 -5.52 -16.74 18.09
C ILE A 170 -6.57 -17.52 18.88
N ASP A 171 -7.11 -18.59 18.29
CA ASP A 171 -8.13 -19.44 18.92
C ASP A 171 -7.59 -20.18 20.15
N GLU A 172 -6.36 -20.69 20.10
CA GLU A 172 -5.68 -21.29 21.25
C GLU A 172 -5.60 -20.29 22.42
N MET A 173 -5.18 -19.05 22.17
CA MET A 173 -5.10 -18.04 23.23
C MET A 173 -6.48 -17.60 23.72
N LYS A 174 -7.49 -17.54 22.86
CA LYS A 174 -8.89 -17.31 23.29
C LYS A 174 -9.36 -18.43 24.23
N GLY A 175 -8.97 -19.68 23.97
CA GLY A 175 -9.15 -20.81 24.88
C GLY A 175 -8.47 -20.59 26.23
N VAL A 176 -7.19 -20.21 26.23
CA VAL A 176 -6.44 -19.89 27.46
C VAL A 176 -7.11 -18.76 28.24
N LEU A 177 -7.52 -17.69 27.55
CA LEU A 177 -8.21 -16.54 28.13
C LEU A 177 -9.53 -16.93 28.81
N ASN A 178 -10.34 -17.76 28.15
CA ASN A 178 -11.60 -18.25 28.72
C ASN A 178 -11.35 -19.09 29.98
N GLY A 179 -10.30 -19.93 29.98
CA GLY A 179 -9.87 -20.65 31.18
C GLY A 179 -9.48 -19.71 32.33
N LEU A 180 -8.67 -18.68 32.05
CA LEU A 180 -8.27 -17.69 33.05
C LEU A 180 -9.45 -16.90 33.63
N LYS A 181 -10.41 -16.49 32.78
CA LYS A 181 -11.65 -15.82 33.20
C LYS A 181 -12.50 -16.73 34.11
N THR A 182 -12.56 -18.02 33.78
CA THR A 182 -13.27 -19.02 34.59
C THR A 182 -12.61 -19.21 35.96
N ASP A 183 -11.29 -19.34 36.00
CA ASP A 183 -10.52 -19.47 37.24
C ASP A 183 -10.68 -18.23 38.13
N LEU A 184 -10.66 -17.02 37.54
CA LEU A 184 -10.90 -15.77 38.27
C LEU A 184 -12.30 -15.74 38.89
N ALA A 185 -13.34 -16.12 38.13
CA ALA A 185 -14.71 -16.16 38.62
C ALA A 185 -14.88 -17.19 39.77
N ARG A 186 -14.14 -18.30 39.74
CA ARG A 186 -14.13 -19.31 40.81
C ARG A 186 -13.38 -18.83 42.04
N ALA A 187 -12.21 -18.21 41.86
CA ALA A 187 -11.41 -17.63 42.94
C ALA A 187 -12.20 -16.56 43.71
N LYS A 188 -12.92 -15.67 43.00
CA LYS A 188 -13.82 -14.67 43.63
C LYS A 188 -14.97 -15.29 44.44
N LYS A 189 -15.33 -16.54 44.16
CA LYS A 189 -16.35 -17.32 44.89
C LYS A 189 -15.74 -18.26 45.95
N GLY A 190 -14.43 -18.16 46.23
CA GLY A 190 -13.72 -19.04 47.17
C GLY A 190 -13.58 -20.50 46.70
N LYS A 191 -13.82 -20.78 45.41
CA LYS A 191 -13.74 -22.14 44.83
C LYS A 191 -12.36 -22.37 44.22
N PRO A 192 -11.79 -23.59 44.29
CA PRO A 192 -10.50 -23.89 43.68
C PRO A 192 -10.55 -23.79 42.14
N PRO A 193 -9.43 -23.45 41.49
CA PRO A 193 -9.29 -23.43 40.03
C PRO A 193 -9.66 -24.77 39.38
N LEU A 194 -10.03 -24.73 38.10
CA LEU A 194 -10.20 -25.96 37.33
C LEU A 194 -8.83 -26.62 37.07
N LYS A 195 -8.86 -27.94 36.86
CA LYS A 195 -7.69 -28.65 36.31
C LYS A 195 -7.60 -28.34 34.82
N ASP A 196 -6.40 -28.08 34.32
CA ASP A 196 -6.13 -28.02 32.89
C ASP A 196 -6.10 -29.43 32.26
N ALA A 197 -5.82 -29.50 30.95
CA ALA A 197 -5.75 -30.75 30.20
C ALA A 197 -4.68 -31.73 30.75
N ASP A 198 -3.64 -31.20 31.42
CA ASP A 198 -2.58 -31.97 32.07
C ASP A 198 -2.91 -32.31 33.54
N GLY A 199 -4.13 -32.01 34.00
CA GLY A 199 -4.58 -32.28 35.36
C GLY A 199 -4.05 -31.31 36.42
N LYS A 200 -3.31 -30.25 36.03
CA LYS A 200 -2.71 -29.26 36.92
C LYS A 200 -3.68 -28.13 37.24
N ARG A 201 -3.61 -27.60 38.47
CA ARG A 201 -4.38 -26.43 38.90
C ARG A 201 -3.52 -25.19 38.82
N ARG A 202 -4.05 -24.14 38.20
CA ARG A 202 -3.43 -22.81 38.19
C ARG A 202 -3.73 -22.10 39.52
N ASN A 203 -2.93 -22.38 40.54
CA ASN A 203 -2.99 -21.69 41.82
C ASN A 203 -2.36 -20.28 41.71
N LEU A 204 -3.12 -19.35 41.15
CA LEU A 204 -2.76 -17.93 41.07
C LEU A 204 -3.73 -17.13 41.94
N THR A 205 -3.25 -16.02 42.51
CA THR A 205 -4.13 -15.08 43.22
C THR A 205 -5.09 -14.40 42.23
N PRO A 206 -6.25 -13.90 42.68
CA PRO A 206 -7.18 -13.15 41.83
C PRO A 206 -6.51 -12.01 41.07
N GLU A 207 -5.61 -11.26 41.71
CA GLU A 207 -4.87 -10.14 41.12
C GLU A 207 -3.91 -10.62 40.02
N ALA A 208 -3.24 -11.76 40.25
CA ALA A 208 -2.36 -12.36 39.25
C ALA A 208 -3.15 -12.88 38.03
N LEU A 209 -4.36 -13.42 38.24
CA LEU A 209 -5.26 -13.82 37.17
C LEU A 209 -5.75 -12.63 36.36
N GLU A 210 -6.16 -11.53 37.01
CA GLU A 210 -6.57 -10.29 36.34
C GLU A 210 -5.44 -9.70 35.49
N ARG A 211 -4.22 -9.64 36.02
CA ARG A 211 -3.05 -9.19 35.26
C ARG A 211 -2.77 -10.08 34.05
N LYS A 212 -2.89 -11.40 34.20
CA LYS A 212 -2.65 -12.36 33.11
C LYS A 212 -3.75 -12.31 32.04
N ILE A 213 -5.00 -12.06 32.43
CA ILE A 213 -6.12 -11.81 31.51
C ILE A 213 -5.84 -10.56 30.69
N ALA A 214 -5.48 -9.44 31.32
CA ALA A 214 -5.16 -8.20 30.63
C ALA A 214 -4.01 -8.37 29.62
N GLN A 215 -2.93 -9.05 30.02
CA GLN A 215 -1.80 -9.35 29.12
C GLN A 215 -2.19 -10.27 27.96
N THR A 216 -3.03 -11.27 28.22
CA THR A 216 -3.48 -12.20 27.17
C THR A 216 -4.40 -11.49 26.17
N ASN A 217 -5.33 -10.66 26.65
CA ASN A 217 -6.18 -9.83 25.80
C ASN A 217 -5.34 -8.92 24.88
N ALA A 218 -4.39 -8.17 25.44
CA ALA A 218 -3.53 -7.28 24.65
C ALA A 218 -2.73 -8.03 23.58
N LYS A 219 -2.29 -9.27 23.86
CA LYS A 219 -1.63 -10.13 22.87
C LYS A 219 -2.58 -10.59 21.77
N ILE A 220 -3.79 -11.03 22.11
CA ILE A 220 -4.81 -11.45 21.14
C ILE A 220 -5.14 -10.29 20.22
N GLU A 221 -5.46 -9.13 20.77
CA GLU A 221 -5.78 -7.94 19.98
C GLU A 221 -4.65 -7.54 19.03
N LYS A 222 -3.39 -7.64 19.48
CA LYS A 222 -2.24 -7.41 18.62
C LYS A 222 -2.18 -8.42 17.47
N MET A 223 -2.36 -9.71 17.74
CA MET A 223 -2.33 -10.75 16.71
C MET A 223 -3.49 -10.66 15.72
N GLU A 224 -4.67 -10.25 16.18
CA GLU A 224 -5.80 -9.97 15.30
C GLU A 224 -5.48 -8.79 14.35
N ARG A 225 -4.94 -7.68 14.88
CA ARG A 225 -4.49 -6.55 14.05
C ARG A 225 -3.39 -6.95 13.05
N ASP A 226 -2.40 -7.73 13.50
CA ASP A 226 -1.32 -8.21 12.62
C ASP A 226 -1.86 -9.13 11.52
N LYS A 227 -2.86 -9.97 11.83
CA LYS A 227 -3.54 -10.85 10.87
C LYS A 227 -4.32 -10.02 9.84
N ASP A 228 -5.10 -9.05 10.27
CA ASP A 228 -5.91 -8.23 9.37
C ASP A 228 -5.03 -7.36 8.46
N THR A 229 -3.97 -6.76 9.02
CA THR A 229 -2.95 -6.04 8.24
C THR A 229 -2.32 -6.94 7.17
N LYS A 230 -2.06 -8.20 7.49
CA LYS A 230 -1.46 -9.15 6.54
C LYS A 230 -2.41 -9.51 5.41
N GLU A 231 -3.69 -9.71 5.73
CA GLU A 231 -4.75 -9.95 4.75
C GLU A 231 -4.91 -8.75 3.81
N ASP A 232 -4.95 -7.54 4.37
CA ASP A 232 -5.11 -6.28 3.63
C ASP A 232 -3.96 -5.97 2.67
N LEU A 233 -2.78 -6.52 2.94
CA LEU A 233 -1.55 -6.34 2.16
C LEU A 233 -1.21 -7.54 1.28
N LYS A 234 -2.10 -8.54 1.17
CA LYS A 234 -1.80 -9.79 0.45
C LYS A 234 -1.53 -9.56 -1.04
N THR A 235 -2.22 -8.59 -1.66
CA THR A 235 -2.14 -8.26 -3.09
C THR A 235 -1.24 -7.07 -3.42
N VAL A 236 -0.58 -6.44 -2.44
CA VAL A 236 0.19 -5.20 -2.66
C VAL A 236 1.67 -5.38 -2.31
N ALA A 237 2.56 -4.93 -3.19
CA ALA A 237 4.00 -4.98 -3.05
C ALA A 237 4.58 -3.68 -2.47
N LEU A 238 4.42 -3.47 -1.16
CA LEU A 238 4.87 -2.27 -0.43
C LEU A 238 6.39 -1.98 -0.50
N GLY A 239 7.21 -3.00 -0.77
CA GLY A 239 8.66 -2.84 -0.84
C GLY A 239 9.10 -2.07 -2.10
N THR A 240 8.42 -2.30 -3.21
CA THR A 240 8.79 -1.73 -4.52
C THR A 240 8.64 -0.21 -4.52
N SER A 241 7.53 0.32 -4.02
CA SER A 241 7.31 1.76 -3.86
C SER A 241 8.40 2.39 -2.98
N LYS A 242 8.63 1.78 -1.82
CA LYS A 242 9.58 2.27 -0.81
C LYS A 242 11.03 2.32 -1.27
N ILE A 243 11.44 1.41 -2.15
CA ILE A 243 12.84 1.30 -2.58
C ILE A 243 13.16 2.20 -3.77
N ASN A 244 12.19 2.37 -4.67
CA ASN A 244 12.44 2.88 -6.03
C ASN A 244 11.67 4.16 -6.39
N TYR A 245 10.57 4.47 -5.70
CA TYR A 245 9.65 5.54 -6.12
C TYR A 245 9.40 6.61 -5.07
N LEU A 246 9.75 6.34 -3.82
CA LEU A 246 9.62 7.27 -2.71
C LEU A 246 10.93 7.98 -2.41
N ASP A 247 10.89 9.30 -2.30
CA ASP A 247 12.01 10.06 -1.74
C ASP A 247 12.19 9.69 -0.26
N PRO A 248 13.32 9.05 0.14
CA PRO A 248 13.53 8.60 1.50
C PRO A 248 13.56 9.77 2.51
N ARG A 249 13.87 10.99 2.07
CA ARG A 249 13.91 12.18 2.92
C ARG A 249 12.55 12.50 3.54
N ILE A 250 11.45 12.21 2.83
CA ILE A 250 10.09 12.36 3.36
C ILE A 250 9.92 11.49 4.60
N SER A 251 10.33 10.22 4.51
CA SER A 251 10.21 9.25 5.61
C SER A 251 11.12 9.60 6.77
N VAL A 252 12.35 10.06 6.50
CA VAL A 252 13.29 10.50 7.53
C VAL A 252 12.76 11.73 8.26
N ALA A 253 12.34 12.76 7.52
CA ALA A 253 11.80 13.99 8.10
C ALA A 253 10.55 13.70 8.93
N TRP A 254 9.65 12.85 8.45
CA TRP A 254 8.48 12.39 9.21
C TRP A 254 8.87 11.66 10.49
N CYS A 255 9.84 10.73 10.44
CA CYS A 255 10.33 10.03 11.63
C CYS A 255 10.88 11.00 12.69
N LYS A 256 11.65 12.02 12.25
CA LYS A 256 12.17 13.07 13.14
C LYS A 256 11.04 13.91 13.75
N ARG A 257 10.06 14.35 12.96
CA ARG A 257 8.90 15.14 13.45
C ARG A 257 8.06 14.39 14.47
N GLN A 258 7.90 13.08 14.26
CA GLN A 258 6.94 12.26 14.99
C GLN A 258 7.57 11.41 16.09
N GLU A 259 8.88 11.58 16.31
CA GLU A 259 9.70 10.82 17.27
C GLU A 259 9.58 9.29 17.07
N VAL A 260 9.47 8.87 15.80
CA VAL A 260 9.42 7.45 15.42
C VAL A 260 10.84 6.98 15.11
N PRO A 261 11.34 5.91 15.76
CA PRO A 261 12.64 5.34 15.42
C PRO A 261 12.66 4.89 13.95
N ILE A 262 13.67 5.32 13.19
CA ILE A 262 13.75 5.09 11.74
C ILE A 262 13.76 3.60 11.39
N GLU A 263 14.23 2.73 12.29
CA GLU A 263 14.25 1.27 12.16
C GLU A 263 12.85 0.65 12.13
N LYS A 264 11.82 1.38 12.58
CA LYS A 264 10.41 0.97 12.44
C LYS A 264 9.91 1.14 11.01
N VAL A 265 10.56 2.01 10.24
CA VAL A 265 10.23 2.30 8.84
C VAL A 265 11.21 1.58 7.92
N PHE A 266 12.51 1.80 8.07
CA PHE A 266 13.54 1.22 7.22
C PHE A 266 14.22 0.03 7.90
N ASN A 267 14.31 -1.09 7.18
CA ASN A 267 15.15 -2.21 7.59
C ASN A 267 16.64 -1.87 7.37
N LYS A 268 17.55 -2.70 7.89
CA LYS A 268 19.00 -2.48 7.79
C LYS A 268 19.51 -2.21 6.36
N SER A 269 18.96 -2.90 5.36
CA SER A 269 19.35 -2.71 3.96
C SER A 269 18.92 -1.33 3.43
N LEU A 270 17.71 -0.88 3.77
CA LEU A 270 17.22 0.44 3.38
C LEU A 270 17.97 1.57 4.10
N LEU A 271 18.32 1.38 5.37
CA LEU A 271 19.15 2.34 6.11
C LEU A 271 20.50 2.54 5.44
N ALA A 272 21.15 1.46 5.00
CA ALA A 272 22.41 1.54 4.27
C ALA A 272 22.23 2.23 2.89
N LYS A 273 21.18 1.87 2.13
CA LYS A 273 20.90 2.47 0.81
C LYS A 273 20.61 3.97 0.91
N PHE A 274 19.90 4.40 1.95
CA PHE A 274 19.42 5.76 2.11
C PHE A 274 20.21 6.56 3.15
N ALA A 275 21.45 6.16 3.44
CA ALA A 275 22.30 6.88 4.39
C ALA A 275 22.42 8.38 4.05
N TRP A 276 22.49 8.72 2.76
CA TRP A 276 22.54 10.10 2.27
C TRP A 276 21.30 10.96 2.64
N ALA A 277 20.16 10.34 2.95
CA ALA A 277 18.92 11.04 3.29
C ALA A 277 18.76 11.29 4.79
N MET A 278 19.62 10.69 5.64
CA MET A 278 19.45 10.69 7.10
C MET A 278 19.65 12.07 7.73
N ASP A 279 20.42 12.95 7.08
CA ASP A 279 20.74 14.27 7.59
C ASP A 279 19.68 15.34 7.27
N VAL A 280 18.61 14.97 6.55
CA VAL A 280 17.55 15.92 6.17
C VAL A 280 16.89 16.55 7.41
N PRO A 281 16.61 17.86 7.43
CA PRO A 281 15.95 18.49 8.56
C PRO A 281 14.48 18.02 8.72
N PRO A 282 13.92 18.11 9.93
CA PRO A 282 12.56 17.63 10.21
C PRO A 282 11.47 18.43 9.49
N ASP A 283 11.73 19.66 9.07
CA ASP A 283 10.78 20.52 8.35
C ASP A 283 10.72 20.23 6.84
N PHE A 284 11.54 19.30 6.32
CA PHE A 284 11.51 18.93 4.91
C PHE A 284 10.12 18.43 4.48
N ARG A 285 9.67 18.98 3.36
CA ARG A 285 8.47 18.64 2.59
C ARG A 285 8.90 18.51 1.12
N PHE A 286 8.26 17.58 0.40
CA PHE A 286 8.58 17.29 -1.00
C PHE A 286 7.91 18.27 -1.95
#